data_AF-A0A8J7SMR4-F1
#
_entry.id   AF-A0A8J7SMR4-F1
#
_cell.length_a   1.000
_cell.length_b   1.000
_cell.length_c   1.000
_cell.angle_alpha   90.00
_cell.angle_beta   90.00
_cell.angle_gamma   90.00
#
_symmetry.space_group_name_H-M   'P 1'
#
loop_
_entity.id
_entity.type
_entity.pdbx_description
1 polymer ?
#
loop_
_entity_poly.entity_id
_entity_poly.type
_entity_poly.pdbx_seq_one_letter_code
_entity_poly.pdbx_strand_id
1 'polypeptide(L)'
;MKTTSNIRQHVAQFETWRKENHSPEQYAKGYTDDPSYPFWNAIESDIEALFKSGTLVDLSREEKEGLIYLIARNWDIGNIINWLTISGVEPISYLSCTEADFLHLCPIALNYKEEDAKCQFVKVLPFLTTISKAEIRLLLLDFYHKGGTYTKRMALFALQAVKYPKLEELVKDSWANEADEFYKIACLNILHALKSKSLKAYVKEAEGYKEWDFLQENVARIKDEAGI
;
A
#
# COMPACT_ATOMS: atom_id res chain seq x y z
N MET A 1 -5.18 32.64 9.00
CA MET A 1 -6.56 32.11 9.10
C MET A 1 -6.46 30.61 9.17
N LYS A 2 -7.15 29.93 10.11
CA LYS A 2 -7.27 28.47 10.04
C LYS A 2 -8.16 28.15 8.84
N THR A 3 -7.60 27.50 7.83
CA THR A 3 -8.41 26.91 6.75
C THR A 3 -9.30 25.85 7.41
N THR A 4 -10.61 26.03 7.35
CA THR A 4 -11.55 25.00 7.80
C THR A 4 -11.45 23.84 6.82
N SER A 5 -11.08 22.65 7.29
CA SER A 5 -11.02 21.48 6.42
C SER A 5 -12.43 20.95 6.17
N ASN A 6 -12.76 20.66 4.91
CA ASN A 6 -14.04 20.08 4.51
C ASN A 6 -14.01 18.54 4.54
N ILE A 7 -12.94 17.92 5.06
CA ILE A 7 -12.71 16.48 4.97
C ILE A 7 -13.88 15.68 5.56
N ARG A 8 -14.41 16.07 6.72
CA ARG A 8 -15.55 15.37 7.34
C ARG A 8 -16.81 15.43 6.48
N GLN A 9 -17.05 16.58 5.83
CA GLN A 9 -18.18 16.76 4.93
C GLN A 9 -18.01 15.87 3.70
N HIS A 10 -16.82 15.86 3.09
CA HIS A 10 -16.50 15.00 1.95
C HIS A 10 -16.71 13.52 2.26
N VAL A 11 -16.22 13.04 3.41
CA VAL A 11 -16.44 11.67 3.87
C VAL A 11 -17.94 11.38 4.01
N ALA A 12 -18.70 12.26 4.65
CA ALA A 12 -20.14 12.05 4.87
C ALA A 12 -20.94 12.04 3.55
N GLN A 13 -20.61 12.93 2.61
CA GLN A 13 -21.24 13.00 1.30
C GLN A 13 -20.92 11.75 0.48
N PHE A 14 -19.66 11.34 0.45
CA PHE A 14 -19.24 10.12 -0.25
C PHE A 14 -19.90 8.87 0.33
N GLU A 15 -19.94 8.73 1.66
CA GLU A 15 -20.64 7.63 2.34
C GLU A 15 -22.14 7.58 2.05
N THR A 16 -22.78 8.75 1.96
CA THR A 16 -24.20 8.86 1.60
C THR A 16 -24.42 8.37 0.18
N TRP A 17 -23.62 8.88 -0.77
CA TRP A 17 -23.68 8.45 -2.16
C TRP A 17 -23.42 6.95 -2.32
N ARG A 18 -22.42 6.38 -1.62
CA ARG A 18 -22.11 4.94 -1.71
C ARG A 18 -23.32 4.09 -1.31
N LYS A 19 -24.01 4.46 -0.22
CA LYS A 19 -25.20 3.76 0.27
C LYS A 19 -26.40 3.88 -0.66
N GLU A 20 -26.53 4.99 -1.37
CA GLU A 20 -27.61 5.21 -2.33
C GLU A 20 -27.39 4.46 -3.66
N ASN A 21 -26.12 4.19 -4.02
CA ASN A 21 -25.77 3.65 -5.33
C ASN A 21 -25.32 2.17 -5.29
N HIS A 22 -25.19 1.57 -4.10
CA HIS A 22 -24.78 0.17 -3.95
C HIS A 22 -25.67 -0.56 -2.94
N SER A 23 -25.96 -1.83 -3.21
CA SER A 23 -26.65 -2.70 -2.26
C SER A 23 -25.80 -2.95 -1.00
N PRO A 24 -26.43 -3.27 0.14
CA PRO A 24 -25.71 -3.69 1.34
C PRO A 24 -24.77 -4.87 1.10
N GLU A 25 -25.14 -5.81 0.24
CA GLU A 25 -24.29 -6.95 -0.12
C GLU A 25 -23.06 -6.53 -0.93
N GLN A 26 -23.23 -5.61 -1.89
CA GLN A 26 -22.10 -5.02 -2.64
C GLN A 26 -21.16 -4.27 -1.70
N TYR A 27 -21.74 -3.49 -0.79
CA TYR A 27 -21.00 -2.74 0.22
C TYR A 27 -20.20 -3.66 1.15
N ALA A 28 -20.82 -4.72 1.67
CA ALA A 28 -20.17 -5.70 2.55
C ALA A 28 -19.05 -6.48 1.86
N LYS A 29 -19.15 -6.68 0.55
CA LYS A 29 -18.14 -7.38 -0.27
C LYS A 29 -17.08 -6.44 -0.87
N GLY A 30 -17.21 -5.12 -0.69
CA GLY A 30 -16.33 -4.13 -1.28
C GLY A 30 -16.47 -4.01 -2.81
N TYR A 31 -17.58 -4.48 -3.38
CA TYR A 31 -17.88 -4.35 -4.82
C TYR A 31 -18.58 -3.03 -5.10
N THR A 32 -17.86 -1.94 -4.85
CA THR A 32 -18.36 -0.59 -5.09
C THR A 32 -17.55 0.09 -6.19
N ASP A 33 -18.25 0.74 -7.11
CA ASP A 33 -17.63 1.57 -8.16
C ASP A 33 -17.32 2.96 -7.59
N ASP A 34 -16.49 2.98 -6.53
CA ASP A 34 -16.09 4.21 -5.83
C ASP A 34 -15.50 5.28 -6.77
N PRO A 35 -14.74 4.95 -7.85
CA PRO A 35 -14.27 5.92 -8.83
C PRO A 35 -15.38 6.70 -9.56
N SER A 36 -16.60 6.15 -9.64
CA SER A 36 -17.73 6.83 -10.31
C SER A 36 -18.37 7.96 -9.50
N TYR A 37 -17.90 8.23 -8.26
CA TYR A 37 -18.44 9.31 -7.43
C TYR A 37 -18.27 10.68 -8.12
N PRO A 38 -19.36 11.44 -8.36
CA PRO A 38 -19.32 12.62 -9.23
C PRO A 38 -18.58 13.83 -8.64
N PHE A 39 -18.24 13.82 -7.35
CA PHE A 39 -17.62 14.96 -6.67
C PHE A 39 -16.14 14.75 -6.32
N TRP A 40 -15.46 13.79 -6.95
CA TRP A 40 -14.01 13.61 -6.74
C TRP A 40 -13.20 14.87 -6.99
N ASN A 41 -13.50 15.64 -8.04
CA ASN A 41 -12.79 16.89 -8.34
C ASN A 41 -12.84 17.91 -7.18
N ALA A 42 -13.95 17.97 -6.45
CA ALA A 42 -14.08 18.88 -5.30
C ALA A 42 -13.24 18.40 -4.11
N ILE A 43 -13.23 17.09 -3.87
CA ILE A 43 -12.40 16.45 -2.85
C ILE A 43 -10.92 16.70 -3.16
N GLU A 44 -10.50 16.45 -4.39
CA GLU A 44 -9.13 16.63 -4.86
C GLU A 44 -8.66 18.07 -4.71
N SER A 45 -9.48 19.04 -5.13
CA SER A 45 -9.16 20.47 -4.98
C SER A 45 -8.96 20.87 -3.51
N ASP A 46 -9.81 20.38 -2.60
CA ASP A 46 -9.70 20.70 -1.17
C ASP A 46 -8.50 20.02 -0.52
N ILE A 47 -8.19 18.78 -0.90
CA ILE A 47 -7.01 18.06 -0.44
C ILE A 47 -5.72 18.73 -0.96
N GLU A 48 -5.70 19.18 -2.22
CA GLU A 48 -4.56 19.92 -2.76
C GLU A 48 -4.34 21.25 -2.02
N ALA A 49 -5.41 22.00 -1.78
CA ALA A 49 -5.34 23.24 -1.01
C ALA A 49 -4.82 23.00 0.42
N LEU A 50 -5.23 21.89 1.04
CA LEU A 50 -4.74 21.47 2.35
C LEU A 50 -3.23 21.20 2.33
N PHE A 51 -2.73 20.39 1.38
CA PHE A 51 -1.30 20.13 1.24
C PHE A 51 -0.50 21.42 0.99
N LYS A 52 -0.94 22.27 0.04
CA LYS A 52 -0.28 23.55 -0.27
C LYS A 52 -0.26 24.52 0.91
N SER A 53 -1.24 24.45 1.81
CA SER A 53 -1.32 25.33 2.98
C SER A 53 -0.35 24.96 4.11
N GLY A 54 0.20 23.74 4.12
CA GLY A 54 1.03 23.21 5.21
C GLY A 54 0.30 23.00 6.54
N THR A 55 -1.04 23.02 6.55
CA THR A 55 -1.88 22.89 7.76
C THR A 55 -2.29 21.45 8.08
N LEU A 56 -1.72 20.45 7.40
CA LEU A 56 -2.00 19.04 7.62
C LEU A 56 -1.76 18.61 9.08
N VAL A 57 -0.75 19.20 9.73
CA VAL A 57 -0.42 18.94 11.13
C VAL A 57 -1.56 19.34 12.08
N ASP A 58 -2.29 20.39 11.74
CA ASP A 58 -3.37 20.99 12.55
C ASP A 58 -4.68 20.21 12.47
N LEU A 59 -4.81 19.29 11.51
CA LEU A 59 -5.99 18.44 11.41
C LEU A 59 -6.18 17.57 12.65
N SER A 60 -7.44 17.44 13.08
CA SER A 60 -7.82 16.46 14.09
C SER A 60 -7.53 15.04 13.60
N ARG A 61 -7.41 14.09 14.53
CA ARG A 61 -7.21 12.68 14.19
C ARG A 61 -8.28 12.16 13.23
N GLU A 62 -9.54 12.51 13.49
CA GLU A 62 -10.70 12.12 12.68
C GLU A 62 -10.62 12.68 11.24
N GLU A 63 -10.12 13.91 11.07
CA GLU A 63 -9.88 14.47 9.74
C GLU A 63 -8.72 13.80 9.02
N LYS A 64 -7.64 13.43 9.73
CA LYS A 64 -6.53 12.67 9.14
C LYS A 64 -6.98 11.27 8.71
N GLU A 65 -7.80 10.61 9.52
CA GLU A 65 -8.41 9.32 9.17
C GLU A 65 -9.38 9.47 8.00
N GLY A 66 -10.16 10.55 7.93
CA GLY A 66 -11.02 10.87 6.79
C GLY A 66 -10.24 11.13 5.51
N LEU A 67 -9.09 11.81 5.59
CA LEU A 67 -8.20 12.01 4.45
C LEU A 67 -7.68 10.66 3.93
N ILE A 68 -7.17 9.81 4.82
CA ILE A 68 -6.69 8.46 4.47
C ILE A 68 -7.83 7.62 3.86
N TYR A 69 -9.03 7.72 4.41
CA TYR A 69 -10.21 7.05 3.88
C TYR A 69 -10.51 7.46 2.43
N LEU A 70 -10.56 8.77 2.16
CA LEU A 70 -10.79 9.27 0.79
C LEU A 70 -9.68 8.85 -0.17
N ILE A 71 -8.42 8.84 0.30
CA ILE A 71 -7.27 8.37 -0.47
C ILE A 71 -7.38 6.90 -0.86
N ALA A 72 -7.86 6.06 0.05
CA ALA A 72 -8.02 4.63 -0.20
C ALA A 72 -9.11 4.30 -1.23
N ARG A 73 -10.08 5.20 -1.47
CA ARG A 73 -11.34 4.88 -2.13
C ARG A 73 -11.39 5.17 -3.62
N ASN A 74 -10.68 6.17 -4.09
CA ASN A 74 -10.54 6.36 -5.53
C ASN A 74 -9.18 5.83 -5.93
N TRP A 75 -9.13 4.85 -6.83
CA TRP A 75 -7.88 4.29 -7.33
C TRP A 75 -7.02 5.35 -8.03
N ASP A 76 -7.63 6.38 -8.62
CA ASP A 76 -6.91 7.53 -9.15
C ASP A 76 -6.44 8.48 -8.05
N ILE A 77 -7.15 8.57 -6.93
CA ILE A 77 -6.65 9.24 -5.70
C ILE A 77 -5.58 8.37 -4.99
N GLY A 78 -5.65 7.04 -5.05
CA GLY A 78 -4.58 6.14 -4.64
C GLY A 78 -3.38 6.23 -5.59
N ASN A 79 -3.61 6.59 -6.85
CA ASN A 79 -2.58 6.99 -7.82
C ASN A 79 -2.02 8.39 -7.55
N ILE A 80 -2.57 9.19 -6.62
CA ILE A 80 -1.93 10.43 -6.11
C ILE A 80 -0.53 10.14 -5.68
N ILE A 81 -0.29 9.01 -5.05
CA ILE A 81 1.02 8.69 -4.52
C ILE A 81 1.87 7.87 -5.52
N ASN A 82 1.33 7.57 -6.70
CA ASN A 82 1.87 6.54 -7.60
C ASN A 82 2.19 7.03 -9.02
N TRP A 83 2.31 8.33 -9.28
CA TRP A 83 2.85 8.86 -10.55
C TRP A 83 4.22 9.55 -10.39
N LEU A 84 5.27 8.72 -10.51
CA LEU A 84 6.43 8.79 -11.41
C LEU A 84 7.06 10.14 -11.86
N THR A 85 6.93 11.25 -11.12
CA THR A 85 7.91 12.35 -11.18
C THR A 85 8.51 12.57 -9.80
N ILE A 86 9.47 11.70 -9.49
CA ILE A 86 10.27 11.77 -8.27
C ILE A 86 11.36 12.82 -8.50
N SER A 87 11.16 14.01 -7.95
CA SER A 87 12.15 15.07 -7.89
C SER A 87 12.26 15.52 -6.44
N GLY A 88 13.48 15.74 -5.93
CA GLY A 88 13.71 16.31 -4.59
C GLY A 88 13.24 17.76 -4.43
N VAL A 89 12.56 18.31 -5.45
CA VAL A 89 12.07 19.69 -5.55
C VAL A 89 10.56 19.75 -5.85
N GLU A 90 9.94 18.66 -6.29
CA GLU A 90 8.53 18.62 -6.70
C GLU A 90 7.70 17.70 -5.78
N PRO A 91 6.38 17.96 -5.63
CA PRO A 91 5.51 17.08 -4.85
C PRO A 91 5.50 15.65 -5.38
N ILE A 92 5.34 14.67 -4.48
CA ILE A 92 5.27 13.25 -4.83
C ILE A 92 3.90 12.85 -5.41
N SER A 93 3.08 13.84 -5.75
CA SER A 93 1.65 13.70 -5.89
C SER A 93 1.02 14.81 -6.73
N TYR A 94 -0.02 14.47 -7.51
CA TYR A 94 -0.77 15.47 -8.30
C TYR A 94 -1.58 16.44 -7.44
N LEU A 95 -1.74 16.14 -6.15
CA LEU A 95 -2.35 17.04 -5.15
C LEU A 95 -1.32 17.80 -4.34
N SER A 96 -0.09 17.92 -4.83
CA SER A 96 0.96 18.68 -4.15
C SER A 96 1.39 18.11 -2.77
N CYS A 97 1.13 16.83 -2.48
CA CYS A 97 1.63 16.18 -1.25
C CYS A 97 3.15 16.05 -1.30
N THR A 98 3.83 16.48 -0.24
CA THR A 98 5.29 16.35 -0.11
C THR A 98 5.68 15.03 0.59
N GLU A 99 6.97 14.65 0.55
CA GLU A 99 7.45 13.50 1.33
C GLU A 99 7.23 13.70 2.84
N ALA A 100 7.34 14.94 3.33
CA ALA A 100 7.11 15.27 4.74
C ALA A 100 5.63 15.10 5.13
N ASP A 101 4.71 15.54 4.28
CA ASP A 101 3.26 15.35 4.49
C ASP A 101 2.91 13.85 4.52
N PHE A 102 3.45 13.10 3.55
CA PHE A 102 3.25 11.67 3.47
C PHE A 102 3.78 10.94 4.72
N LEU A 103 5.00 11.27 5.16
CA LEU A 103 5.56 10.71 6.40
C LEU A 103 4.70 11.04 7.62
N HIS A 104 4.14 12.24 7.69
CA HIS A 104 3.25 12.63 8.79
C HIS A 104 1.96 11.79 8.83
N LEU A 105 1.50 11.30 7.69
CA LEU A 105 0.33 10.43 7.58
C LEU A 105 0.65 8.95 7.88
N CYS A 106 1.90 8.50 7.71
CA CYS A 106 2.30 7.10 7.91
C CYS A 106 1.87 6.52 9.27
N PRO A 107 2.08 7.18 10.43
CA PRO A 107 1.64 6.63 11.73
C PRO A 107 0.12 6.49 11.84
N ILE A 108 -0.65 7.36 11.18
CA ILE A 108 -2.11 7.26 11.18
C ILE A 108 -2.54 6.10 10.28
N ALA A 109 -2.00 6.02 9.05
CA ALA A 109 -2.28 4.95 8.10
C ALA A 109 -1.95 3.57 8.67
N LEU A 110 -0.81 3.44 9.36
CA LEU A 110 -0.37 2.21 10.02
C LEU A 110 -1.39 1.65 11.02
N ASN A 111 -2.09 2.53 11.74
CA ASN A 111 -3.09 2.16 12.74
C ASN A 111 -4.53 2.28 12.21
N TYR A 112 -4.70 2.57 10.93
CA TYR A 112 -6.01 2.66 10.30
C TYR A 112 -6.59 1.26 10.07
N LYS A 113 -7.92 1.17 10.11
CA LYS A 113 -8.63 -0.11 10.05
C LYS A 113 -8.64 -0.76 8.67
N GLU A 114 -8.46 0.02 7.60
CA GLU A 114 -8.58 -0.47 6.22
C GLU A 114 -7.22 -0.92 5.67
N GLU A 115 -7.17 -2.16 5.18
CA GLU A 115 -5.95 -2.74 4.63
C GLU A 115 -5.52 -2.09 3.30
N ASP A 116 -6.47 -1.67 2.48
CA ASP A 116 -6.16 -1.01 1.20
C ASP A 116 -5.38 0.30 1.42
N ALA A 117 -5.75 1.07 2.44
CA ALA A 117 -5.02 2.26 2.84
C ALA A 117 -3.58 1.94 3.22
N LYS A 118 -3.35 0.95 4.11
CA LYS A 118 -1.99 0.54 4.50
C LYS A 118 -1.16 0.12 3.29
N CYS A 119 -1.75 -0.67 2.40
CA CYS A 119 -1.11 -1.17 1.20
C CYS A 119 -0.64 -0.03 0.27
N GLN A 120 -1.47 1.01 0.07
CA GLN A 120 -1.10 2.16 -0.74
C GLN A 120 0.14 2.88 -0.17
N PHE A 121 0.20 3.08 1.15
CA PHE A 121 1.36 3.70 1.80
C PHE A 121 2.64 2.87 1.62
N VAL A 122 2.54 1.55 1.78
CA VAL A 122 3.66 0.62 1.59
C VAL A 122 4.26 0.71 0.19
N LYS A 123 3.41 0.85 -0.85
CA LYS A 123 3.87 0.92 -2.24
C LYS A 123 4.69 2.17 -2.53
N VAL A 124 4.47 3.25 -1.79
CA VAL A 124 5.08 4.57 -2.02
C VAL A 124 6.45 4.68 -1.34
N LEU A 125 6.55 4.16 -0.13
CA LEU A 125 7.73 4.30 0.73
C LEU A 125 9.08 4.05 0.04
N PRO A 126 9.25 3.04 -0.85
CA PRO A 126 10.50 2.81 -1.57
C PRO A 126 10.97 3.98 -2.45
N PHE A 127 10.03 4.79 -2.93
CA PHE A 127 10.25 5.86 -3.90
C PHE A 127 10.60 7.21 -3.26
N LEU A 128 10.47 7.34 -1.93
CA LEU A 128 10.90 8.53 -1.21
C LEU A 128 12.44 8.70 -1.32
N THR A 129 12.87 9.94 -1.52
CA THR A 129 14.24 10.35 -1.85
C THR A 129 14.88 11.24 -0.80
N THR A 130 14.10 12.08 -0.11
CA THR A 130 14.57 12.93 0.98
C THR A 130 14.70 12.15 2.28
N ILE A 131 13.94 11.06 2.41
CA ILE A 131 13.93 10.20 3.60
C ILE A 131 14.99 9.11 3.48
N SER A 132 15.72 8.86 4.57
CA SER A 132 16.79 7.87 4.56
C SER A 132 16.23 6.45 4.30
N LYS A 133 16.98 5.63 3.55
CA LYS A 133 16.59 4.22 3.34
C LYS A 133 16.53 3.43 4.65
N ALA A 134 17.24 3.84 5.70
CA ALA A 134 17.16 3.20 7.01
C ALA A 134 15.78 3.43 7.67
N GLU A 135 15.29 4.67 7.64
CA GLU A 135 13.97 5.05 8.15
C GLU A 135 12.83 4.44 7.34
N ILE A 136 12.94 4.46 6.01
CA ILE A 136 11.98 3.78 5.12
C ILE A 136 11.87 2.30 5.46
N ARG A 137 12.99 1.61 5.71
CA ARG A 137 12.98 0.18 6.12
C ARG A 137 12.26 -0.03 7.44
N LEU A 138 12.44 0.85 8.43
CA LEU A 138 11.73 0.76 9.71
C LEU A 138 10.22 0.90 9.53
N LEU A 139 9.77 1.89 8.76
CA LEU A 139 8.35 2.08 8.45
C LEU A 139 7.77 0.88 7.70
N LEU A 140 8.48 0.36 6.71
CA LEU A 140 8.05 -0.84 5.97
C LEU A 140 7.94 -2.07 6.87
N LEU A 141 8.83 -2.23 7.85
CA LEU A 141 8.74 -3.30 8.85
C LEU A 141 7.53 -3.09 9.77
N ASP A 142 7.25 -1.86 10.19
CA ASP A 142 6.05 -1.57 10.98
C ASP A 142 4.77 -1.96 10.22
N PHE A 143 4.66 -1.60 8.93
CA PHE A 143 3.55 -2.00 8.08
C PHE A 143 3.49 -3.52 7.85
N TYR A 144 4.64 -4.19 7.71
CA TYR A 144 4.69 -5.65 7.64
C TYR A 144 4.14 -6.28 8.93
N HIS A 145 4.52 -5.78 10.11
CA HIS A 145 4.08 -6.39 11.38
C HIS A 145 2.62 -6.07 11.73
N LYS A 146 2.09 -4.92 11.31
CA LYS A 146 0.71 -4.47 11.65
C LYS A 146 -0.30 -4.62 10.50
N GLY A 147 0.15 -5.02 9.32
CA GLY A 147 -0.67 -5.25 8.14
C GLY A 147 -1.26 -6.67 8.12
N GLY A 148 -2.37 -6.80 7.40
CA GLY A 148 -2.89 -8.10 6.97
C GLY A 148 -2.05 -8.71 5.85
N THR A 149 -2.44 -9.90 5.41
CA THR A 149 -1.74 -10.73 4.40
C THR A 149 -1.36 -9.94 3.14
N TYR A 150 -2.27 -9.10 2.60
CA TYR A 150 -1.96 -8.31 1.41
C TYR A 150 -0.91 -7.21 1.66
N THR A 151 -1.09 -6.41 2.71
CA THR A 151 -0.15 -5.35 3.11
C THR A 151 1.24 -5.92 3.39
N LYS A 152 1.31 -7.02 4.13
CA LYS A 152 2.54 -7.77 4.40
C LYS A 152 3.26 -8.18 3.13
N ARG A 153 2.54 -8.78 2.18
CA ARG A 153 3.09 -9.18 0.87
C ARG A 153 3.67 -7.97 0.11
N MET A 154 2.97 -6.85 0.09
CA MET A 154 3.48 -5.62 -0.53
C MET A 154 4.70 -5.06 0.20
N ALA A 155 4.75 -5.17 1.53
CA ALA A 155 5.87 -4.72 2.33
C ALA A 155 7.14 -5.53 2.03
N LEU A 156 7.02 -6.83 1.76
CA LEU A 156 8.17 -7.65 1.34
C LEU A 156 8.77 -7.17 0.01
N PHE A 157 7.94 -6.86 -1.01
CA PHE A 157 8.42 -6.29 -2.28
C PHE A 157 9.04 -4.91 -2.09
N ALA A 158 8.42 -4.06 -1.27
CA ALA A 158 8.97 -2.75 -0.94
C ALA A 158 10.33 -2.85 -0.22
N LEU A 159 10.47 -3.77 0.74
CA LEU A 159 11.72 -4.06 1.44
C LEU A 159 12.80 -4.59 0.50
N GLN A 160 12.43 -5.36 -0.52
CA GLN A 160 13.31 -5.77 -1.60
C GLN A 160 13.83 -4.58 -2.41
N ALA A 161 12.94 -3.67 -2.82
CA ALA A 161 13.31 -2.48 -3.59
C ALA A 161 14.31 -1.59 -2.82
N VAL A 162 14.16 -1.48 -1.50
CA VAL A 162 15.11 -0.73 -0.65
C VAL A 162 16.26 -1.57 -0.10
N LYS A 163 16.47 -2.79 -0.63
CA LYS A 163 17.57 -3.71 -0.27
C LYS A 163 17.69 -3.92 1.25
N TYR A 164 16.60 -4.30 1.91
CA TYR A 164 16.61 -4.59 3.34
C TYR A 164 17.58 -5.75 3.66
N PRO A 165 18.57 -5.57 4.57
CA PRO A 165 19.64 -6.55 4.76
C PRO A 165 19.18 -7.94 5.23
N LYS A 166 18.08 -8.00 6.00
CA LYS A 166 17.55 -9.27 6.55
C LYS A 166 16.34 -9.78 5.76
N LEU A 167 16.19 -9.37 4.51
CA LEU A 167 15.03 -9.74 3.70
C LEU A 167 14.90 -11.25 3.52
N GLU A 168 16.00 -11.96 3.27
CA GLU A 168 15.94 -13.41 3.10
C GLU A 168 15.44 -14.13 4.37
N GLU A 169 15.90 -13.70 5.56
CA GLU A 169 15.40 -14.23 6.85
C GLU A 169 13.91 -13.96 7.02
N LEU A 170 13.48 -12.72 6.74
CA LEU A 170 12.08 -12.32 6.83
C LEU A 170 11.18 -13.10 5.87
N VAL A 171 11.62 -13.34 4.64
CA VAL A 171 10.86 -14.10 3.63
C VAL A 171 10.72 -15.57 4.04
N LYS A 172 11.75 -16.17 4.64
CA LYS A 172 11.69 -17.55 5.15
C LYS A 172 10.71 -17.67 6.32
N ASP A 173 10.72 -16.70 7.23
CA ASP A 173 9.75 -16.62 8.31
C ASP A 173 8.32 -16.42 7.76
N SER A 174 8.15 -15.53 6.78
CA SER A 174 6.85 -15.31 6.13
C SER A 174 6.33 -16.57 5.46
N TRP A 175 7.21 -17.31 4.78
CA TRP A 175 6.87 -18.60 4.17
C TRP A 175 6.34 -19.58 5.21
N ALA A 176 6.90 -19.64 6.41
CA ALA A 176 6.43 -20.58 7.43
C ALA A 176 5.05 -20.20 8.00
N ASN A 177 4.74 -18.91 8.07
CA ASN A 177 3.60 -18.40 8.85
C ASN A 177 2.38 -17.98 8.00
N GLU A 178 2.53 -17.70 6.70
CA GLU A 178 1.43 -17.26 5.84
C GLU A 178 0.96 -18.40 4.93
N ALA A 179 -0.33 -18.74 4.99
CA ALA A 179 -0.96 -19.81 4.22
C ALA A 179 -1.85 -19.24 3.10
N ASP A 180 -1.25 -18.44 2.23
CA ASP A 180 -1.91 -17.80 1.07
C ASP A 180 -1.08 -18.03 -0.20
N GLU A 181 -1.77 -18.38 -1.30
CA GLU A 181 -1.15 -18.73 -2.58
C GLU A 181 -0.25 -17.61 -3.10
N PHE A 182 -0.81 -16.40 -3.19
CA PHE A 182 -0.08 -15.28 -3.72
C PHE A 182 1.05 -14.81 -2.80
N TYR A 183 0.95 -15.07 -1.52
CA TYR A 183 2.01 -14.85 -0.56
C TYR A 183 3.18 -15.81 -0.80
N LYS A 184 2.93 -17.11 -1.02
CA LYS A 184 4.00 -18.06 -1.38
C LYS A 184 4.67 -17.68 -2.70
N ILE A 185 3.89 -17.27 -3.70
CA ILE A 185 4.42 -16.74 -4.97
C ILE A 185 5.38 -15.58 -4.72
N ALA A 186 5.00 -14.61 -3.87
CA ALA A 186 5.84 -13.49 -3.53
C ALA A 186 7.15 -13.92 -2.85
N CYS A 187 7.08 -14.84 -1.88
CA CYS A 187 8.27 -15.40 -1.24
C CYS A 187 9.22 -16.05 -2.25
N LEU A 188 8.71 -16.90 -3.15
CA LEU A 188 9.55 -17.54 -4.18
C LEU A 188 10.21 -16.52 -5.10
N ASN A 189 9.45 -15.51 -5.55
CA ASN A 189 9.98 -14.47 -6.44
C ASN A 189 11.08 -13.64 -5.76
N ILE A 190 10.93 -13.35 -4.47
CA ILE A 190 11.97 -12.64 -3.72
C ILE A 190 13.20 -13.52 -3.53
N LEU A 191 13.05 -14.79 -3.15
CA LEU A 191 14.16 -15.73 -3.02
C LEU A 191 14.91 -15.92 -4.35
N HIS A 192 14.17 -15.98 -5.46
CA HIS A 192 14.73 -16.07 -6.80
C HIS A 192 15.56 -14.83 -7.15
N ALA A 193 15.00 -13.64 -6.97
CA ALA A 193 15.71 -12.38 -7.21
C ALA A 193 16.95 -12.19 -6.31
N LEU A 194 16.90 -12.69 -5.07
CA LEU A 194 18.05 -12.71 -4.16
C LEU A 194 19.09 -13.78 -4.51
N LYS A 195 18.81 -14.66 -5.49
CA LYS A 195 19.62 -15.83 -5.83
C LYS A 195 19.89 -16.69 -4.58
N SER A 196 18.89 -16.84 -3.73
CA SER A 196 19.02 -17.56 -2.46
C SER A 196 19.40 -19.02 -2.70
N LYS A 197 20.39 -19.51 -1.95
CA LYS A 197 20.78 -20.93 -1.94
C LYS A 197 19.65 -21.85 -1.47
N SER A 198 18.67 -21.31 -0.74
CA SER A 198 17.52 -22.07 -0.24
C SER A 198 16.36 -22.17 -1.24
N LEU A 199 16.41 -21.45 -2.36
CA LEU A 199 15.31 -21.40 -3.35
C LEU A 199 14.85 -22.80 -3.77
N LYS A 200 15.78 -23.70 -4.09
CA LYS A 200 15.47 -25.05 -4.55
C LYS A 200 14.62 -25.85 -3.56
N ALA A 201 14.86 -25.67 -2.26
CA ALA A 201 14.08 -26.36 -1.23
C ALA A 201 12.63 -25.85 -1.19
N TYR A 202 12.44 -24.53 -1.26
CA TYR A 202 11.12 -23.91 -1.26
C TYR A 202 10.33 -24.19 -2.54
N VAL A 203 10.99 -24.21 -3.69
CA VAL A 203 10.37 -24.64 -4.96
C VAL A 203 9.87 -26.08 -4.87
N LYS A 204 10.67 -26.99 -4.31
CA LYS A 204 10.25 -28.38 -4.09
C LYS A 204 9.08 -28.49 -3.12
N GLU A 205 9.05 -27.67 -2.08
CA GLU A 205 7.91 -27.62 -1.16
C GLU A 205 6.64 -27.09 -1.86
N ALA A 206 6.79 -26.06 -2.70
CA ALA A 206 5.71 -25.46 -3.49
C ALA A 206 5.02 -26.45 -4.44
N GLU A 207 5.77 -27.42 -4.99
CA GLU A 207 5.21 -28.50 -5.83
C GLU A 207 4.18 -29.38 -5.09
N GLY A 208 4.18 -29.34 -3.74
CA GLY A 208 3.18 -30.03 -2.92
C GLY A 208 1.79 -29.39 -2.95
N TYR A 209 1.67 -28.11 -3.32
CA TYR A 209 0.43 -27.34 -3.32
C TYR A 209 -0.32 -27.47 -4.66
N LYS A 210 -0.77 -28.69 -4.97
CA LYS A 210 -1.30 -29.06 -6.29
C LYS A 210 -2.54 -28.28 -6.74
N GLU A 211 -3.34 -27.80 -5.79
CA GLU A 211 -4.58 -27.06 -6.06
C GLU A 211 -4.34 -25.54 -6.25
N TRP A 212 -3.09 -25.09 -6.21
CA TRP A 212 -2.72 -23.68 -6.31
C TRP A 212 -2.13 -23.40 -7.69
N ASP A 213 -3.00 -23.21 -8.68
CA ASP A 213 -2.65 -23.11 -10.09
C ASP A 213 -1.62 -21.99 -10.37
N PHE A 214 -1.80 -20.81 -9.79
CA PHE A 214 -0.88 -19.69 -9.99
C PHE A 214 0.48 -19.95 -9.33
N LEU A 215 0.49 -20.64 -8.18
CA LEU A 215 1.74 -21.07 -7.57
C LEU A 215 2.46 -22.09 -8.45
N GLN A 216 1.75 -23.05 -9.03
CA GLN A 216 2.35 -24.06 -9.91
C GLN A 216 2.90 -23.43 -11.20
N GLU A 217 2.19 -22.49 -11.81
CA GLU A 217 2.70 -21.69 -12.94
C GLU A 217 3.98 -20.95 -12.57
N ASN A 218 4.00 -20.30 -11.40
CA ASN A 218 5.18 -19.57 -10.92
C ASN A 218 6.36 -20.50 -10.62
N VAL A 219 6.10 -21.68 -10.06
CA VAL A 219 7.11 -22.72 -9.83
C VAL A 219 7.75 -23.16 -11.15
N ALA A 220 6.94 -23.45 -12.17
CA ALA A 220 7.45 -23.86 -13.48
C ALA A 220 8.37 -22.78 -14.09
N ARG A 221 7.94 -21.51 -14.04
CA ARG A 221 8.72 -20.36 -14.50
C ARG A 221 10.06 -20.24 -13.75
N ILE A 222 10.06 -20.33 -12.42
CA ILE A 222 11.30 -20.21 -11.63
C ILE A 222 12.26 -21.37 -11.92
N LYS A 223 11.75 -22.58 -12.13
CA LYS A 223 12.61 -23.73 -12.46
C LYS A 223 13.33 -23.55 -13.79
N ASP A 224 12.63 -23.01 -14.79
CA ASP A 224 13.21 -22.68 -16.09
C ASP A 224 14.28 -21.57 -15.97
N GLU A 225 13.93 -20.44 -15.33
CA GLU A 225 14.82 -19.29 -15.18
C GLU A 225 16.08 -19.58 -14.33
N ALA A 226 15.94 -20.37 -13.27
CA ALA A 226 17.02 -20.68 -12.33
C ALA A 226 17.76 -21.99 -12.65
N GLY A 227 17.26 -22.80 -13.60
CA GLY A 227 17.83 -24.09 -13.99
C GLY A 227 17.84 -25.14 -12.87
N ILE A 228 16.72 -25.28 -12.13
CA ILE A 228 16.59 -26.18 -10.95
C ILE A 228 15.55 -27.29 -11.05
#